data_AF-A0AAD4PK16-F1
#
_entry.id   AF-A0AAD4PK16-F1
#
_cell.length_a   1.000
_cell.length_b   1.000
_cell.length_c   1.000
_cell.angle_alpha   90.00
_cell.angle_beta   90.00
_cell.angle_gamma   90.00
#
_symmetry.space_group_name_H-M   'P 1'
#
loop_
_entity.id
_entity.type
_entity.pdbx_description
1 polymer ?
#
loop_
_entity_poly.entity_id
_entity_poly.type
_entity_poly.pdbx_seq_one_letter_code
_entity_poly.pdbx_strand_id
1 'polypeptide(L)'
;MPTASPDATLDECHDEYLLASANASNSYALSFELCELTANETKIDLSVNELLERQQIEQGRIEVCANLDQCEALETHLEYFACVRDSGNRNLQLLVDINNNATSAHTRLREDYSELQQTLVLCTLEAQVVYMQDMRQAYAELQECRQQSN
;
A
#
# COMPACT_ATOMS: atom_id res chain seq x y z
N MET A 1 57.22 -19.14 24.82
CA MET A 1 57.04 -18.55 23.48
C MET A 1 56.16 -17.32 23.67
N PRO A 2 56.59 -16.11 23.28
CA PRO A 2 55.71 -14.95 23.36
C PRO A 2 54.64 -15.08 22.28
N THR A 3 53.38 -14.98 22.66
CA THR A 3 52.26 -14.76 21.74
C THR A 3 52.53 -13.48 20.98
N ALA A 4 52.59 -13.56 19.65
CA ALA A 4 52.64 -12.37 18.80
C ALA A 4 51.49 -11.44 19.20
N SER A 5 51.79 -10.17 19.45
CA SER A 5 50.77 -9.14 19.65
C SER A 5 49.83 -9.14 18.45
N PRO A 6 48.51 -8.93 18.62
CA PRO A 6 47.61 -8.73 17.49
C PRO A 6 48.20 -7.61 16.63
N ASP A 7 48.28 -7.84 15.33
CA ASP A 7 48.68 -6.80 14.39
C ASP A 7 47.61 -5.72 14.44
N ALA A 8 47.90 -4.61 15.12
CA ALA A 8 46.90 -3.59 15.47
C ALA A 8 46.21 -2.97 14.24
N THR A 9 46.86 -3.04 13.08
CA THR A 9 46.36 -2.59 11.77
C THR A 9 45.32 -3.56 11.17
N LEU A 10 45.48 -4.87 11.39
CA LEU A 10 44.53 -5.88 10.93
C LEU A 10 43.20 -5.78 11.70
N ASP A 11 43.28 -5.44 12.99
CA ASP A 11 42.13 -5.20 13.87
C ASP A 11 41.36 -3.94 13.42
N GLU A 12 42.08 -2.86 13.08
CA GLU A 12 41.51 -1.60 12.58
C GLU A 12 40.76 -1.78 11.26
N CYS A 13 41.33 -2.49 10.27
CA CYS A 13 40.63 -2.79 9.01
C CYS A 13 39.32 -3.56 9.24
N HIS A 14 39.31 -4.46 10.22
CA HIS A 14 38.13 -5.24 10.58
C HIS A 14 37.06 -4.39 11.26
N ASP A 15 37.46 -3.50 12.17
CA ASP A 15 36.57 -2.57 12.86
C ASP A 15 35.91 -1.59 11.89
N GLU A 16 36.67 -1.04 10.94
CA GLU A 16 36.14 -0.18 9.88
C GLU A 16 35.10 -0.90 9.01
N TYR A 17 35.39 -2.13 8.60
CA TYR A 17 34.44 -2.95 7.85
C TYR A 17 33.16 -3.24 8.64
N LEU A 18 33.28 -3.56 9.93
CA LEU A 18 32.13 -3.81 10.80
C LEU A 18 31.26 -2.56 10.93
N LEU A 19 31.89 -1.39 11.11
CA LEU A 19 31.19 -0.11 11.17
C LEU A 19 30.47 0.20 9.85
N ALA A 20 31.15 0.06 8.71
CA ALA A 20 30.56 0.29 7.39
C ALA A 20 29.39 -0.67 7.13
N SER A 21 29.53 -1.95 7.48
CA SER A 21 28.48 -2.96 7.34
C SER A 21 27.26 -2.67 8.23
N ALA A 22 27.50 -2.20 9.47
CA ALA A 22 26.44 -1.78 10.37
C ALA A 22 25.70 -0.54 9.84
N ASN A 23 26.43 0.44 9.31
CA ASN A 23 25.84 1.63 8.69
C ASN A 23 25.00 1.27 7.47
N ALA A 24 25.49 0.42 6.57
CA ALA A 24 24.73 -0.07 5.42
C ALA A 24 23.43 -0.76 5.84
N SER A 25 23.50 -1.63 6.85
CA SER A 25 22.34 -2.36 7.38
C SER A 25 21.32 -1.43 8.03
N ASN A 26 21.78 -0.43 8.79
CA ASN A 26 20.92 0.55 9.43
C ASN A 26 20.23 1.47 8.40
N SER A 27 20.97 1.95 7.40
CA SER A 27 20.41 2.73 6.29
C SER A 27 19.35 1.94 5.53
N TYR A 28 19.61 0.66 5.24
CA TYR A 28 18.62 -0.22 4.61
C TYR A 28 17.34 -0.34 5.45
N ALA A 29 17.47 -0.61 6.74
CA ALA A 29 16.32 -0.75 7.64
C ALA A 29 15.47 0.53 7.67
N LEU A 30 16.11 1.70 7.81
CA LEU A 30 15.43 2.99 7.80
C LEU A 30 14.71 3.25 6.47
N SER A 31 15.37 2.99 5.34
CA SER A 31 14.76 3.17 4.01
C SER A 31 13.59 2.21 3.81
N PHE A 32 13.72 0.96 4.23
CA PHE A 32 12.65 -0.03 4.14
C PHE A 32 11.43 0.38 4.97
N GLU A 33 11.65 0.76 6.24
CA GLU A 33 10.58 1.23 7.13
C GLU A 33 9.87 2.47 6.57
N LEU A 34 10.62 3.40 5.96
CA LEU A 34 10.05 4.57 5.30
C LEU A 34 9.15 4.17 4.12
N CYS A 35 9.58 3.23 3.28
CA CYS A 35 8.75 2.70 2.19
C CYS A 35 7.42 2.14 2.71
N GLU A 36 7.46 1.34 3.80
CA GLU A 36 6.25 0.77 4.40
C GLU A 36 5.33 1.84 5.03
N LEU A 37 5.93 2.82 5.71
CA LEU A 37 5.17 3.92 6.32
C LEU A 37 4.42 4.73 5.26
N THR A 38 5.13 5.18 4.22
CA THR A 38 4.52 5.93 3.11
C THR A 38 3.44 5.12 2.42
N ALA A 39 3.66 3.82 2.23
CA ALA A 39 2.65 2.96 1.63
C ALA A 39 1.39 2.86 2.52
N ASN A 40 1.55 2.76 3.84
CA ASN A 40 0.42 2.70 4.76
C ASN A 40 -0.34 4.04 4.84
N GLU A 41 0.35 5.18 4.85
CA GLU A 41 -0.27 6.50 4.78
C GLU A 41 -1.11 6.64 3.50
N THR A 42 -0.58 6.19 2.36
CA THR A 42 -1.31 6.23 1.09
C THR A 42 -2.57 5.35 1.13
N LYS A 43 -2.54 4.17 1.78
CA LYS A 43 -3.76 3.35 1.97
C LYS A 43 -4.84 4.09 2.76
N ILE A 44 -4.43 4.82 3.79
CA ILE A 44 -5.36 5.62 4.60
C ILE A 44 -6.00 6.70 3.73
N ASP A 45 -5.21 7.42 2.95
CA ASP A 45 -5.71 8.47 2.06
C ASP A 45 -6.68 7.93 1.00
N LEU A 46 -6.35 6.80 0.38
CA LEU A 46 -7.24 6.10 -0.55
C LEU A 46 -8.57 5.77 0.15
N SER A 47 -8.53 5.21 1.36
CA SER A 47 -9.76 4.84 2.09
C SER A 47 -10.68 6.04 2.37
N VAL A 48 -10.11 7.24 2.59
CA VAL A 48 -10.87 8.47 2.82
C VAL A 48 -11.57 8.93 1.54
N ASN A 49 -10.87 8.87 0.40
CA ASN A 49 -11.43 9.27 -0.91
C ASN A 49 -12.64 8.44 -1.30
N GLU A 50 -12.66 7.15 -0.96
CA GLU A 50 -13.75 6.24 -1.30
C GLU A 50 -15.01 6.41 -0.45
N LEU A 51 -14.92 7.08 0.70
CA LEU A 51 -16.06 7.21 1.63
C LEU A 51 -17.25 7.89 0.97
N LEU A 52 -17.00 8.92 0.16
CA LEU A 52 -18.06 9.65 -0.53
C LEU A 52 -18.80 8.76 -1.54
N GLU A 53 -18.05 8.01 -2.34
CA GLU A 53 -18.60 7.13 -3.38
C GLU A 53 -19.41 6.00 -2.74
N ARG A 54 -18.90 5.44 -1.65
CA ARG A 54 -19.62 4.45 -0.83
C ARG A 54 -20.92 5.02 -0.26
N GLN A 55 -20.91 6.25 0.25
CA GLN A 55 -22.12 6.92 0.75
C GLN A 55 -23.17 7.13 -0.34
N GLN A 56 -22.76 7.50 -1.56
CA GLN A 56 -23.68 7.67 -2.68
C GLN A 56 -24.34 6.36 -3.09
N ILE A 57 -23.57 5.26 -3.16
CA ILE A 57 -24.10 3.91 -3.41
C ILE A 57 -25.10 3.51 -2.30
N GLU A 58 -24.76 3.79 -1.05
CA GLU A 58 -25.62 3.50 0.10
C GLU A 58 -26.95 4.27 0.04
N GLN A 59 -26.91 5.56 -0.31
CA GLN A 59 -28.10 6.38 -0.49
C GLN A 59 -29.00 5.84 -1.61
N GLY A 60 -28.41 5.50 -2.76
CA GLY A 60 -29.16 4.88 -3.85
C GLY A 60 -29.84 3.58 -3.44
N ARG A 61 -29.13 2.73 -2.68
CA ARG A 61 -29.70 1.48 -2.14
C ARG A 61 -30.91 1.76 -1.24
N ILE A 62 -30.78 2.70 -0.32
CA ILE A 62 -31.87 3.10 0.59
C ILE A 62 -33.08 3.60 -0.20
N GLU A 63 -32.86 4.41 -1.25
CA GLU A 63 -33.95 4.92 -2.09
C GLU A 63 -34.69 3.79 -2.82
N VAL A 64 -33.97 2.81 -3.39
CA VAL A 64 -34.58 1.65 -4.05
C VAL A 64 -35.50 0.88 -3.10
N CYS A 65 -35.02 0.62 -1.88
CA CYS A 65 -35.83 -0.06 -0.85
C CYS A 65 -37.04 0.79 -0.44
N ALA A 66 -36.84 2.07 -0.14
CA ALA A 66 -37.91 2.97 0.27
C ALA A 66 -39.02 3.07 -0.77
N ASN A 67 -38.69 3.06 -2.06
CA ASN A 67 -39.69 3.09 -3.15
C ASN A 67 -40.58 1.85 -3.19
N LEU A 68 -40.08 0.69 -2.70
CA LEU A 68 -40.85 -0.55 -2.63
C LEU A 68 -41.65 -0.62 -1.32
N ASP A 69 -41.04 -0.22 -0.20
CA ASP A 69 -41.70 -0.18 1.12
C ASP A 69 -42.92 0.76 1.09
N GLN A 70 -42.84 1.87 0.35
CA GLN A 70 -43.98 2.77 0.14
C GLN A 70 -45.17 2.08 -0.54
N CYS A 71 -44.91 1.15 -1.46
CA CYS A 71 -45.98 0.41 -2.12
C CYS A 71 -46.62 -0.62 -1.19
N GLU A 72 -45.85 -1.24 -0.30
CA GLU A 72 -46.36 -2.21 0.68
C GLU A 72 -47.39 -1.60 1.64
N ALA A 73 -47.28 -0.29 1.93
CA ALA A 73 -48.22 0.42 2.79
C ALA A 73 -49.61 0.65 2.16
N LEU A 74 -49.83 0.28 0.89
CA LEU A 74 -51.09 0.50 0.18
C LEU A 74 -52.12 -0.61 0.47
N GLU A 75 -53.34 -0.21 0.85
CA GLU A 75 -54.39 -1.15 1.26
C GLU A 75 -55.04 -1.89 0.07
N THR A 76 -55.15 -1.24 -1.10
CA THR A 76 -55.82 -1.83 -2.26
C THR A 76 -54.83 -2.50 -3.20
N HIS A 77 -55.20 -3.69 -3.71
CA HIS A 77 -54.36 -4.40 -4.67
C HIS A 77 -54.12 -3.61 -5.96
N LEU A 78 -55.11 -2.83 -6.41
CA LEU A 78 -54.98 -2.03 -7.63
C LEU A 78 -53.92 -0.93 -7.47
N GLU A 79 -53.93 -0.20 -6.35
CA GLU A 79 -52.95 0.84 -6.05
C GLU A 79 -51.56 0.23 -5.82
N TYR A 80 -51.49 -0.89 -5.08
CA TYR A 80 -50.25 -1.65 -4.90
C TYR A 80 -49.60 -2.00 -6.23
N PHE A 81 -50.35 -2.63 -7.15
CA PHE A 81 -49.80 -3.03 -8.45
C PHE A 81 -49.40 -1.84 -9.32
N ALA A 82 -50.17 -0.74 -9.28
CA ALA A 82 -49.81 0.49 -9.98
C ALA A 82 -48.51 1.09 -9.42
N CYS A 83 -48.38 1.17 -8.10
CA CYS A 83 -47.19 1.67 -7.41
C CYS A 83 -45.95 0.85 -7.76
N VAL A 84 -46.02 -0.49 -7.64
CA VAL A 84 -44.87 -1.36 -7.96
C VAL A 84 -44.44 -1.24 -9.42
N ARG A 85 -45.41 -1.14 -10.36
CA ARG A 85 -45.10 -0.91 -11.78
C ARG A 85 -44.36 0.41 -11.99
N ASP A 86 -44.81 1.48 -11.35
CA ASP A 86 -44.26 2.82 -11.56
C ASP A 86 -42.90 2.99 -10.85
N SER A 87 -42.78 2.49 -9.61
CA SER A 87 -41.52 2.41 -8.86
C SER A 87 -40.49 1.50 -9.55
N GLY A 88 -40.93 0.44 -10.26
CA GLY A 88 -40.04 -0.49 -10.94
C GLY A 88 -39.12 0.17 -11.98
N ASN A 89 -39.66 1.07 -12.81
CA ASN A 89 -38.86 1.80 -13.80
C ASN A 89 -37.85 2.75 -13.13
N ARG A 90 -38.26 3.47 -12.08
CA ARG A 90 -37.36 4.34 -11.30
C ARG A 90 -36.25 3.54 -10.63
N ASN A 91 -36.60 2.42 -10.01
CA ASN A 91 -35.66 1.55 -9.32
C ASN A 91 -34.66 0.92 -10.29
N LEU A 92 -35.09 0.57 -11.51
CA LEU A 92 -34.16 0.08 -12.54
C LEU A 92 -33.08 1.12 -12.85
N GLN A 93 -33.46 2.39 -13.01
CA GLN A 93 -32.50 3.46 -13.27
C GLN A 93 -31.54 3.67 -12.08
N LEU A 94 -32.06 3.71 -10.85
CA LEU A 94 -31.23 3.79 -9.64
C LEU A 94 -30.24 2.62 -9.54
N LEU A 95 -30.68 1.39 -9.84
CA LEU A 95 -29.83 0.21 -9.81
C LEU A 95 -28.74 0.24 -10.88
N VAL A 96 -29.03 0.78 -12.07
CA VAL A 96 -28.01 0.99 -13.11
C VAL A 96 -26.95 1.99 -12.63
N ASP A 97 -27.37 3.11 -12.04
CA ASP A 97 -26.45 4.12 -11.53
C ASP A 97 -25.59 3.57 -10.38
N ILE A 98 -26.20 2.86 -9.42
CA ILE A 98 -25.50 2.15 -8.35
C ILE A 98 -24.45 1.19 -8.93
N ASN A 99 -24.83 0.37 -9.90
CA ASN A 99 -23.93 -0.61 -10.51
C ASN A 99 -22.76 0.07 -11.23
N ASN A 100 -23.03 1.13 -11.99
CA ASN A 100 -22.00 1.87 -12.72
C ASN A 100 -21.02 2.57 -11.77
N ASN A 101 -21.54 3.24 -10.74
CA ASN A 101 -20.72 3.90 -9.73
C ASN A 101 -19.88 2.89 -8.95
N ALA A 102 -20.47 1.78 -8.51
CA ALA A 102 -19.75 0.72 -7.81
C ALA A 102 -18.66 0.08 -8.68
N THR A 103 -18.96 -0.19 -9.96
CA THR A 103 -17.99 -0.76 -10.89
C THR A 103 -16.83 0.21 -11.14
N SER A 104 -17.13 1.49 -11.33
CA SER A 104 -16.14 2.54 -11.53
C SER A 104 -15.24 2.72 -10.29
N ALA A 105 -15.84 2.84 -9.10
CA ALA A 105 -15.13 2.95 -7.83
C ALA A 105 -14.22 1.74 -7.58
N HIS A 106 -14.77 0.52 -7.71
CA HIS A 106 -14.01 -0.71 -7.53
C HIS A 106 -12.83 -0.82 -8.52
N THR A 107 -13.04 -0.42 -9.78
CA THR A 107 -11.98 -0.48 -10.80
C THR A 107 -10.85 0.49 -10.46
N ARG A 108 -11.18 1.75 -10.14
CA ARG A 108 -10.20 2.76 -9.73
C ARG A 108 -9.44 2.35 -8.47
N LEU A 109 -10.15 1.89 -7.44
CA LEU A 109 -9.52 1.43 -6.21
C LEU A 109 -8.51 0.31 -6.45
N ARG A 110 -8.88 -0.66 -7.29
CA ARG A 110 -8.00 -1.77 -7.64
C ARG A 110 -6.74 -1.27 -8.36
N GLU A 111 -6.87 -0.29 -9.24
CA GLU A 111 -5.74 0.34 -9.92
C GLU A 111 -4.85 1.07 -8.92
N ASP A 112 -5.44 1.88 -8.04
CA ASP A 112 -4.71 2.63 -7.00
C ASP A 112 -3.93 1.71 -6.05
N TYR A 113 -4.55 0.60 -5.58
CA TYR A 113 -3.83 -0.39 -4.77
C TYR A 113 -2.73 -1.12 -5.54
N SER A 114 -2.92 -1.36 -6.84
CA SER A 114 -1.90 -1.97 -7.68
C SER A 114 -0.70 -1.04 -7.86
N GLU A 115 -0.94 0.25 -8.09
CA GLU A 115 0.09 1.28 -8.20
C GLU A 115 0.85 1.46 -6.88
N LEU A 116 0.12 1.48 -5.76
CA LEU A 116 0.70 1.51 -4.43
C LEU A 116 1.64 0.32 -4.19
N GLN A 117 1.18 -0.89 -4.52
CA GLN A 117 1.99 -2.10 -4.35
C GLN A 117 3.25 -2.06 -5.23
N GLN A 118 3.11 -1.59 -6.46
CA GLN A 118 4.26 -1.41 -7.35
C GLN A 118 5.26 -0.41 -6.77
N THR A 119 4.78 0.71 -6.26
CA THR A 119 5.62 1.75 -5.62
C THR A 119 6.37 1.21 -4.41
N LEU A 120 5.68 0.45 -3.54
CA LEU A 120 6.31 -0.19 -2.39
C LEU A 120 7.42 -1.18 -2.81
N VAL A 121 7.16 -2.01 -3.82
CA VAL A 121 8.15 -2.95 -4.34
C VAL A 121 9.36 -2.23 -4.93
N LEU A 122 9.14 -1.17 -5.71
CA LEU A 122 10.25 -0.40 -6.28
C LEU A 122 11.09 0.28 -5.19
N CYS A 123 10.44 0.93 -4.22
CA CYS A 123 11.12 1.59 -3.10
C CYS A 123 11.98 0.60 -2.28
N THR A 124 11.43 -0.56 -1.93
CA THR A 124 12.15 -1.57 -1.16
C THR A 124 13.29 -2.23 -1.96
N LEU A 125 13.11 -2.38 -3.28
CA LEU A 125 14.17 -2.85 -4.18
C LEU A 125 15.31 -1.83 -4.29
N GLU A 126 15.00 -0.54 -4.41
CA GLU A 126 16.01 0.53 -4.42
C GLU A 126 16.84 0.52 -3.13
N ALA A 127 16.18 0.41 -1.97
CA ALA A 127 16.86 0.27 -0.69
C ALA A 127 17.79 -0.97 -0.67
N GLN A 128 17.33 -2.10 -1.21
CA GLN A 128 18.13 -3.32 -1.31
C GLN A 128 19.34 -3.15 -2.24
N VAL A 129 19.18 -2.45 -3.37
CA VAL A 129 20.28 -2.18 -4.30
C VAL A 129 21.36 -1.34 -3.62
N VAL A 130 20.97 -0.28 -2.91
CA VAL A 130 21.90 0.57 -2.15
C VAL A 130 22.63 -0.25 -1.09
N TYR A 131 21.91 -1.05 -0.30
CA TYR A 131 22.52 -1.95 0.67
C TYR A 131 23.59 -2.87 0.05
N MET A 132 23.28 -3.51 -1.07
CA MET A 132 24.22 -4.40 -1.76
C MET A 132 25.44 -3.64 -2.30
N GLN A 133 25.26 -2.40 -2.75
CA GLN A 133 26.37 -1.55 -3.21
C GLN A 133 27.27 -1.17 -2.04
N ASP A 134 26.70 -0.71 -0.93
CA ASP A 134 27.43 -0.32 0.28
C ASP A 134 28.21 -1.51 0.86
N MET A 135 27.59 -2.69 0.93
CA MET A 135 28.27 -3.91 1.40
C MET A 135 29.42 -4.34 0.49
N ARG A 136 29.27 -4.18 -0.84
CA ARG A 136 30.36 -4.45 -1.79
C ARG A 136 31.51 -3.47 -1.60
N GLN A 137 31.19 -2.19 -1.40
CA GLN A 137 32.18 -1.14 -1.17
C GLN A 137 32.95 -1.39 0.12
N ALA A 138 32.25 -1.64 1.24
CA ALA A 138 32.88 -1.96 2.52
C ALA A 138 33.81 -3.18 2.41
N TYR A 139 33.40 -4.20 1.66
CA TYR A 139 34.23 -5.38 1.44
C TYR A 139 35.47 -5.10 0.57
N ALA A 140 35.34 -4.24 -0.45
CA ALA A 140 36.49 -3.82 -1.26
C ALA A 140 37.50 -3.02 -0.42
N GLU A 141 37.03 -2.09 0.41
CA GLU A 141 37.86 -1.31 1.34
C GLU A 141 38.59 -2.21 2.34
N LEU A 142 37.92 -3.23 2.89
CA LEU A 142 38.56 -4.23 3.75
C LEU A 142 39.71 -4.95 3.05
N GLN A 143 39.53 -5.33 1.78
CA GLN A 143 40.58 -6.01 1.02
C GLN A 143 41.78 -5.10 0.77
N GLU A 144 41.52 -3.84 0.39
CA GLU A 144 42.57 -2.84 0.17
C GLU A 144 43.34 -2.53 1.45
N CYS A 145 42.64 -2.30 2.57
CA CYS A 145 43.24 -2.03 3.87
C CYS A 145 44.18 -3.15 4.33
N ARG A 146 43.75 -4.41 4.15
CA ARG A 146 44.60 -5.59 4.44
C ARG A 146 45.83 -5.69 3.55
N GLN A 147 45.71 -5.32 2.28
CA GLN A 147 46.85 -5.34 1.36
C GLN A 147 47.88 -4.26 1.70
N GLN A 148 47.44 -3.11 2.19
CA GLN A 148 48.30 -2.01 2.64
C GLN A 148 48.93 -2.26 4.02
N SER A 149 48.34 -3.16 4.82
CA SER A 149 48.82 -3.53 6.16
C SER A 149 49.83 -4.69 6.18
N ASN A 150 50.09 -5.32 5.02
CA ASN A 150 51.16 -6.32 4.81
C ASN A 150 52.47 -5.65 4.38
#